data_AF-A0A940JI33-F1
#
_entry.id   AF-A0A940JI33-F1
#
_cell.length_a   1.000
_cell.length_b   1.000
_cell.length_c   1.000
_cell.angle_alpha   90.00
_cell.angle_beta   90.00
_cell.angle_gamma   90.00
#
_symmetry.space_group_name_H-M   'P 1'
#
loop_
_entity.id
_entity.type
_entity.pdbx_description
1 polymer ?
#
loop_
_entity_poly.entity_id
_entity_poly.type
_entity_poly.pdbx_seq_one_letter_code
_entity_poly.pdbx_strand_id
1 'polypeptide(L)'
;MRLVLLAVLAMPLSLFAQADKKAPSFGKIDKSDLEMKTCDFDADAEAVILSDYGQDILDYRNGLYQEFQRHIRIKILKDQGKHWADVKIKYYT
;
A
#
# COMPACT_ATOMS: atom_id res chain seq x y z
N MET A 1 16.06 20.09 38.06
CA MET A 1 16.95 19.49 37.04
C MET A 1 16.80 17.98 36.88
N ARG A 2 16.90 17.16 37.95
CA ARG A 2 16.77 15.68 37.87
C ARG A 2 15.47 15.17 37.22
N LEU A 3 14.32 15.76 37.55
CA LEU A 3 13.01 15.38 37.01
C LEU A 3 12.84 15.76 35.53
N VAL A 4 13.44 16.89 35.12
CA VAL A 4 13.44 17.34 33.72
C VAL A 4 14.32 16.41 32.86
N LEU A 5 15.46 15.97 33.38
CA LEU A 5 16.31 14.98 32.70
C LEU A 5 15.58 13.64 32.50
N LEU A 6 14.84 13.16 33.50
CA LEU A 6 14.06 11.92 33.42
C LEU A 6 12.92 12.02 32.38
N ALA A 7 12.26 13.17 32.28
CA ALA A 7 11.20 13.41 31.29
C ALA A 7 11.75 13.44 29.85
N VAL A 8 12.92 14.05 29.63
CA VAL A 8 13.56 14.08 28.30
C VAL A 8 14.05 12.70 27.87
N LEU A 9 14.53 11.88 28.82
CA LEU A 9 14.99 10.51 28.53
C LEU A 9 13.85 9.53 28.21
N ALA A 10 12.61 9.82 28.62
CA ALA A 10 11.44 8.98 28.37
C ALA A 10 10.75 9.27 27.02
N MET A 11 11.04 10.42 26.39
CA MET A 11 10.45 10.87 25.13
C MET A 11 10.67 9.94 23.91
N PRO A 12 11.81 9.22 23.74
CA PRO A 12 11.99 8.33 22.59
C PRO A 12 11.18 7.03 22.66
N LEU A 13 10.62 6.66 23.82
CA LEU A 13 9.79 5.46 23.97
C LEU A 13 8.39 5.59 23.34
N SER A 14 7.99 6.82 22.97
CA SER A 14 6.70 7.10 22.32
C SER A 14 6.76 7.00 20.79
N LEU A 15 7.94 6.77 20.20
CA LEU A 15 8.14 6.69 18.76
C LEU A 15 7.80 5.29 18.22
N PHE A 16 6.57 4.83 18.39
CA PHE A 16 6.02 3.67 17.66
C PHE A 16 5.56 4.08 16.24
N ALA A 17 6.42 4.74 15.47
CA ALA A 17 6.06 5.26 14.15
C ALA A 17 6.26 4.25 13.00
N GLN A 18 6.88 3.10 13.25
CA GLN A 18 7.25 2.13 12.22
C GLN A 18 6.37 0.88 12.28
N ALA A 19 5.06 1.04 12.09
CA ALA A 19 4.24 -0.10 11.72
C ALA A 19 4.52 -0.39 10.24
N ASP A 20 5.18 -1.52 9.95
CA ASP A 20 5.30 -2.01 8.57
C ASP A 20 3.88 -2.17 8.00
N LYS A 21 3.48 -1.24 7.15
CA LYS A 21 2.21 -1.33 6.43
C LYS A 21 2.34 -2.43 5.38
N LYS A 22 2.17 -3.67 5.81
CA LYS A 22 2.12 -4.83 4.93
C LYS A 22 0.86 -4.75 4.08
N ALA A 23 0.98 -5.22 2.84
CA ALA A 23 -0.19 -5.39 2.00
C ALA A 23 -1.17 -6.37 2.67
N PRO A 24 -2.49 -6.17 2.53
CA PRO A 24 -3.50 -7.11 3.00
C PRO A 24 -3.22 -8.51 2.46
N SER A 25 -3.52 -9.53 3.27
CA SER A 25 -3.44 -10.92 2.78
C SER A 25 -4.37 -11.10 1.58
N PHE A 26 -3.89 -11.86 0.59
CA PHE A 26 -4.70 -12.21 -0.56
C PHE A 26 -6.01 -12.90 -0.14
N GLY A 27 -7.11 -12.62 -0.83
CA GLY A 27 -8.44 -13.18 -0.55
C GLY A 27 -9.17 -12.56 0.65
N LYS A 28 -8.51 -11.76 1.50
CA LYS A 28 -9.18 -10.99 2.55
C LYS A 28 -9.65 -9.65 1.99
N ILE A 29 -10.97 -9.52 1.79
CA ILE A 29 -11.61 -8.31 1.30
C ILE A 29 -12.78 -7.95 2.22
N ASP A 30 -12.90 -6.65 2.53
CA ASP A 30 -14.03 -6.15 3.27
C ASP A 30 -15.30 -6.27 2.40
N LYS A 31 -16.40 -6.68 3.04
CA LYS A 31 -17.66 -6.88 2.34
C LYS A 31 -18.14 -5.59 1.66
N SER A 32 -17.91 -4.43 2.29
CA SER A 32 -18.22 -3.11 1.72
C SER A 32 -17.52 -2.89 0.40
N ASP A 33 -16.23 -3.20 0.30
CA ASP A 33 -15.44 -3.05 -0.93
C ASP A 33 -15.94 -4.00 -2.01
N LEU A 34 -16.30 -5.23 -1.63
CA LEU A 34 -16.82 -6.23 -2.55
C LEU A 34 -18.20 -5.84 -3.11
N GLU A 35 -19.05 -5.23 -2.29
CA GLU A 35 -20.41 -4.81 -2.66
C GLU A 35 -20.50 -3.39 -3.22
N MET A 36 -19.42 -2.60 -3.14
CA MET A 36 -19.32 -1.24 -3.68
C MET A 36 -19.74 -1.20 -5.17
N LYS A 37 -20.60 -0.25 -5.53
CA LYS A 37 -21.10 -0.05 -6.92
C LYS A 37 -20.79 1.32 -7.51
N THR A 38 -20.52 2.30 -6.65
CA THR A 38 -20.22 3.68 -7.01
C THR A 38 -19.10 4.18 -6.12
N CYS A 39 -18.41 5.24 -6.55
CA CYS A 39 -17.41 5.92 -5.74
C CYS A 39 -18.00 7.21 -5.17
N ASP A 40 -17.84 7.43 -3.86
CA ASP A 40 -18.50 8.53 -3.15
C ASP A 40 -17.98 9.91 -3.58
N PHE A 41 -16.69 10.01 -3.92
CA PHE A 41 -16.07 11.26 -4.36
C PHE A 41 -16.16 11.50 -5.87
N ASP A 42 -16.51 10.48 -6.65
CA ASP A 42 -16.69 10.54 -8.10
C ASP A 42 -17.69 9.46 -8.57
N ALA A 43 -18.97 9.83 -8.67
CA ALA A 43 -20.01 8.90 -9.09
C ALA A 43 -19.80 8.35 -10.51
N ASP A 44 -19.00 9.04 -11.34
CA ASP A 44 -18.72 8.65 -12.70
C ASP A 44 -17.46 7.81 -12.88
N ALA A 45 -16.70 7.58 -11.81
CA ALA A 45 -15.50 6.75 -11.83
C ALA A 45 -15.76 5.35 -12.42
N GLU A 46 -14.92 4.95 -13.37
CA GLU A 46 -14.98 3.62 -13.99
C GLU A 46 -14.32 2.54 -13.11
N ALA A 47 -13.37 2.95 -12.28
CA ALA A 47 -12.64 2.11 -11.32
C ALA A 47 -12.10 2.93 -10.15
N VAL A 48 -11.81 2.27 -9.02
CA VAL A 48 -11.23 2.86 -7.81
C VAL A 48 -10.09 2.01 -7.29
N ILE A 49 -8.98 2.62 -6.94
CA ILE A 49 -7.88 1.95 -6.23
C ILE A 49 -8.25 1.88 -4.75
N LEU A 50 -8.52 0.67 -4.25
CA LEU A 50 -8.84 0.42 -2.84
C LEU A 50 -7.57 0.36 -1.99
N SER A 51 -6.48 -0.15 -2.57
CA SER A 51 -5.16 -0.10 -1.96
C SER A 51 -4.04 -0.26 -2.98
N ASP A 52 -2.89 0.35 -2.68
CA ASP A 52 -1.66 0.26 -3.47
C ASP A 52 -0.46 0.20 -2.52
N TYR A 53 0.18 -0.96 -2.47
CA TYR A 53 1.35 -1.23 -1.65
C TYR A 53 2.53 -1.54 -2.57
N GLY A 54 3.63 -0.81 -2.39
CA GLY A 54 4.90 -1.08 -3.07
C GLY A 54 5.98 -1.42 -2.05
N GLN A 55 6.81 -2.40 -2.36
CA GLN A 55 8.00 -2.75 -1.61
C GLN A 55 9.16 -2.92 -2.58
N ASP A 56 10.31 -2.37 -2.22
CA ASP A 56 11.56 -2.60 -2.91
C ASP A 56 12.48 -3.44 -2.02
N ILE A 57 13.01 -4.52 -2.58
CA ILE A 57 13.86 -5.48 -1.90
C ILE A 57 15.21 -5.43 -2.59
N LEU A 58 16.20 -4.87 -1.90
CA LEU A 58 17.58 -4.85 -2.36
C LEU A 58 18.36 -5.99 -1.71
N ASP A 59 18.84 -6.93 -2.52
CA ASP A 59 19.77 -7.97 -2.08
C ASP A 59 21.17 -7.63 -2.61
N TYR A 60 22.16 -7.72 -1.72
CA TYR A 60 23.57 -7.42 -2.01
C TYR A 60 24.47 -8.67 -1.90
N ARG A 61 23.90 -9.83 -1.52
CA ARG A 61 24.67 -11.03 -1.18
C ARG A 61 25.46 -11.59 -2.36
N ASN A 62 24.93 -11.45 -3.58
CA ASN A 62 25.55 -11.93 -4.82
C ASN A 62 25.69 -10.81 -5.87
N GLY A 63 25.95 -9.57 -5.43
CA GLY A 63 25.88 -8.37 -6.26
C GLY A 63 24.59 -7.58 -6.01
N LEU A 64 24.43 -6.42 -6.65
CA LEU A 64 23.22 -5.60 -6.51
C LEU A 64 22.06 -6.24 -7.29
N TYR A 65 21.11 -6.82 -6.56
CA TYR A 65 19.83 -7.30 -7.06
C TYR A 65 18.71 -6.45 -6.45
N GLN A 66 17.75 -6.04 -7.29
CA GLN A 66 16.61 -5.24 -6.88
C GLN A 66 15.32 -5.96 -7.31
N GLU A 67 14.43 -6.19 -6.36
CA GLU A 67 13.11 -6.76 -6.60
C GLU A 67 12.03 -5.80 -6.12
N PHE A 68 11.24 -5.32 -7.08
CA PHE A 68 10.08 -4.49 -6.79
C PHE A 68 8.82 -5.34 -6.73
N GLN A 69 8.19 -5.40 -5.56
CA GLN A 69 6.89 -6.03 -5.34
C GLN A 69 5.81 -4.96 -5.23
N ARG A 70 4.72 -5.11 -5.98
CA ARG A 70 3.55 -4.22 -5.90
C ARG A 70 2.27 -5.03 -5.74
N HIS A 71 1.49 -4.71 -4.71
CA HIS A 71 0.15 -5.25 -4.49
C HIS A 71 -0.85 -4.11 -4.63
N ILE A 72 -1.59 -4.12 -5.73
CA ILE A 72 -2.68 -3.17 -6.00
C ILE A 72 -4.02 -3.90 -5.99
N ARG A 73 -5.03 -3.30 -5.35
CA ARG A 73 -6.41 -3.75 -5.40
C ARG A 73 -7.25 -2.68 -6.08
N ILE A 74 -7.83 -3.03 -7.21
CA ILE A 74 -8.65 -2.13 -8.02
C ILE A 74 -10.08 -2.69 -8.04
N LYS A 75 -11.04 -1.85 -7.65
CA LYS A 75 -12.46 -2.11 -7.83
C LYS A 75 -12.87 -1.56 -9.17
N ILE A 76 -13.26 -2.44 -10.10
CA ILE A 76 -13.87 -2.03 -11.36
C ILE A 76 -15.37 -1.79 -11.12
N LEU A 77 -15.84 -0.59 -11.43
CA LEU A 77 -17.24 -0.19 -11.23
C LEU A 77 -18.04 -0.23 -12.54
N LYS A 78 -17.38 0.03 -13.66
CA LYS A 78 -17.98 0.06 -15.01
C LYS A 78 -17.16 -0.77 -15.98
N ASP A 79 -17.79 -1.30 -17.04
CA ASP A 79 -17.12 -2.15 -18.03
C ASP A 79 -15.95 -1.47 -18.74
N GLN A 80 -16.05 -0.16 -18.95
CA GLN A 80 -14.99 0.69 -19.54
C GLN A 80 -13.71 0.66 -18.70
N GLY A 81 -13.82 0.46 -17.38
CA GLY A 81 -12.70 0.43 -16.44
C GLY A 81 -11.85 -0.84 -16.49
N LYS A 82 -12.24 -1.88 -17.26
CA LYS A 82 -11.48 -3.15 -17.30
C LYS A 82 -10.01 -3.00 -17.70
N HIS A 83 -9.67 -1.97 -18.47
CA HIS A 83 -8.28 -1.66 -18.85
C HIS A 83 -7.38 -1.36 -17.64
N TRP A 84 -7.94 -0.96 -16.50
CA TRP A 84 -7.17 -0.77 -15.26
C TRP A 84 -6.64 -2.10 -14.68
N ALA A 85 -7.19 -3.24 -15.08
CA ALA A 85 -6.70 -4.56 -14.69
C ALA A 85 -5.50 -5.04 -15.53
N ASP A 86 -5.14 -4.32 -16.59
CA ASP A 86 -4.00 -4.68 -17.44
C ASP A 86 -2.67 -4.31 -16.74
N VAL A 87 -1.82 -5.31 -16.51
CA VAL A 87 -0.50 -5.12 -15.89
C VAL A 87 0.58 -5.00 -16.97
N LYS A 88 1.24 -3.85 -17.04
CA LYS A 88 2.40 -3.60 -17.93
C LYS A 88 3.69 -3.56 -17.11
N ILE A 89 4.51 -4.60 -17.23
CA ILE A 89 5.85 -4.61 -16.64
C ILE A 89 6.79 -3.89 -17.61
N LYS A 90 7.25 -2.70 -17.24
CA LYS A 90 8.19 -1.92 -18.05
C LYS A 90 9.58 -2.55 -17.94
N TYR A 91 10.16 -2.87 -19.09
CA TYR A 91 11.58 -3.20 -19.18
C TYR A 91 12.36 -1.89 -19.26
N TYR A 92 13.25 -1.66 -18.31
CA TYR A 92 14.20 -0.55 -18.35
C TYR A 92 15.56 -1.15 -18.75
N THR A 93 16.14 -0.64 -19.84
CA THR A 93 17.48 -1.01 -20.33
C THR A 93 18.46 0.10 -19.97
#